data_AF-A0A376H3G5-F1
#
_entry.id   AF-A0A376H3G5-F1
#
_cell.length_a   1.000
_cell.length_b   1.000
_cell.length_c   1.000
_cell.angle_alpha   90.00
_cell.angle_beta   90.00
_cell.angle_gamma   90.00
#
_symmetry.space_group_name_H-M   'P 1'
#
loop_
_entity.id
_entity.type
_entity.pdbx_description
1 polymer ?
#
loop_
_entity_poly.entity_id
_entity_poly.type
_entity_poly.pdbx_seq_one_letter_code
_entity_poly.pdbx_strand_id
1 'polypeptide(L)'
;MVIILTDSLLSRFNKLNVPLYLHPGLPLKSVQQAYFTGFSAEVNARLSMFAWGWHHEAGIHLLRLMLSGAFDKYPHLQVISGHWGEMLPFWLQRLDDSLPLAATGLSRTLTRTFQQHVYVTPSGMLTLPHFKFIYALMGAERILFSVDYPYQTPGRCKNLYRQSARQQG
;
A
#
# COMPACT_ATOMS: atom_id res chain seq x y z
N MET A 1 -14.68 -6.62 10.36
CA MET A 1 -13.65 -5.97 11.17
C MET A 1 -12.42 -5.72 10.31
N VAL A 2 -12.33 -4.54 9.69
CA VAL A 2 -11.04 -3.97 9.24
C VAL A 2 -10.19 -3.87 10.51
N ILE A 3 -8.92 -4.29 10.48
CA ILE A 3 -8.02 -4.21 11.65
C ILE A 3 -8.07 -2.76 12.18
N ILE A 4 -8.64 -2.53 13.35
CA ILE A 4 -8.66 -1.19 13.94
C ILE A 4 -7.31 -1.02 14.63
N LEU A 5 -6.37 -0.35 13.95
CA LEU A 5 -5.17 0.14 14.62
C LEU A 5 -5.62 1.11 15.71
N THR A 6 -5.43 0.72 16.97
CA THR A 6 -5.89 1.51 18.11
C THR A 6 -5.05 2.77 18.26
N ASP A 7 -5.66 3.81 18.82
CA ASP A 7 -4.98 5.07 19.12
C ASP A 7 -3.71 4.87 19.96
N SER A 8 -3.79 3.98 20.97
CA SER A 8 -2.66 3.61 21.83
C SER A 8 -1.51 2.96 21.06
N LEU A 9 -1.82 2.11 20.07
CA LEU A 9 -0.83 1.46 19.23
C LEU A 9 -0.15 2.49 18.31
N LEU A 10 -0.93 3.32 17.62
CA LEU A 10 -0.42 4.37 16.73
C LEU A 10 0.46 5.36 17.48
N SER A 11 0.05 5.77 18.69
CA SER A 11 0.85 6.61 19.58
C SER A 11 2.20 5.98 19.91
N ARG A 12 2.25 4.65 20.09
CA ARG A 12 3.50 3.94 20.41
C ARG A 12 4.46 3.91 19.22
N PHE A 13 3.98 3.60 18.01
CA PHE A 13 4.80 3.66 16.79
C PHE A 13 5.38 5.06 16.57
N ASN A 14 4.56 6.10 16.74
CA ASN A 14 4.99 7.49 16.66
C ASN A 14 6.09 7.83 17.69
N LYS A 15 5.90 7.46 18.97
CA LYS A 15 6.89 7.74 20.04
C LYS A 15 8.21 7.00 19.83
N LEU A 16 8.15 5.78 19.30
CA LEU A 16 9.34 4.98 19.03
C LEU A 16 10.02 5.35 17.70
N ASN A 17 9.36 6.12 16.84
CA ASN A 17 9.84 6.47 15.51
C ASN A 17 10.23 5.23 14.68
N VAL A 18 9.42 4.18 14.76
CA VAL A 18 9.57 2.96 13.96
C VAL A 18 8.38 2.80 13.02
N PRO A 19 8.55 2.19 11.84
CA PRO A 19 7.46 2.05 10.89
C PRO A 19 6.54 0.87 11.24
N LEU A 20 5.26 1.02 10.93
CA LEU A 20 4.28 -0.07 10.93
C LEU A 20 4.16 -0.65 9.51
N TYR A 21 4.42 -1.94 9.33
CA TYR A 21 4.13 -2.60 8.04
C TYR A 21 2.66 -3.01 7.99
N LEU A 22 1.91 -2.48 7.02
CA LEU A 22 0.53 -2.88 6.77
C LEU A 22 0.48 -3.93 5.66
N HIS A 23 0.40 -5.21 6.07
CA HIS A 23 0.38 -6.34 5.15
C HIS A 23 -1.06 -6.73 4.73
N PRO A 24 -1.28 -7.17 3.48
CA PRO A 24 -2.56 -7.74 3.04
C PRO A 24 -3.11 -8.82 3.95
N GLY A 25 -4.43 -8.80 4.09
CA GLY A 25 -5.21 -9.81 4.79
C GLY A 25 -6.50 -10.10 4.03
N LEU A 26 -7.12 -11.24 4.33
CA LEU A 26 -8.37 -11.61 3.69
C LEU A 26 -9.46 -10.55 3.94
N PRO A 27 -10.20 -10.13 2.90
CA PRO A 27 -11.40 -9.33 3.08
C PRO A 27 -12.40 -10.05 3.99
N LEU A 28 -13.35 -9.33 4.58
CA LEU A 28 -14.40 -9.97 5.38
C LEU A 28 -15.23 -10.95 4.53
N LYS A 29 -15.76 -12.01 5.15
CA LYS A 29 -16.57 -13.01 4.43
C LYS A 29 -17.71 -12.39 3.62
N SER A 30 -18.37 -11.35 4.15
CA SER A 30 -19.41 -10.62 3.42
C SER A 30 -18.89 -9.90 2.17
N VAL A 31 -17.70 -9.32 2.23
CA VAL A 31 -17.03 -8.68 1.08
C VAL A 31 -16.57 -9.73 0.07
N GLN A 32 -15.98 -10.84 0.55
CA GLN A 32 -15.61 -11.96 -0.29
C GLN A 32 -16.83 -12.49 -1.06
N GLN A 33 -17.94 -12.74 -0.35
CA GLN A 33 -19.18 -13.23 -0.95
C GLN A 33 -19.72 -12.25 -2.00
N ALA A 34 -19.70 -10.95 -1.72
CA ALA A 34 -20.25 -9.93 -2.62
C ALA A 34 -19.43 -9.72 -3.90
N TYR A 35 -18.10 -9.75 -3.81
CA TYR A 35 -17.22 -9.31 -4.91
C TYR A 35 -16.36 -10.40 -5.55
N PHE A 36 -16.08 -11.48 -4.83
CA PHE A 36 -15.04 -12.44 -5.22
C PHE A 36 -15.56 -13.87 -5.33
N THR A 37 -16.88 -14.07 -5.42
CA THR A 37 -17.52 -15.36 -5.67
C THR A 37 -18.30 -15.39 -6.98
N GLY A 38 -18.75 -16.56 -7.41
CA GLY A 38 -19.44 -16.78 -8.69
C GLY A 38 -18.64 -17.60 -9.71
N PHE A 39 -17.43 -18.03 -9.35
CA PHE A 39 -16.56 -18.88 -10.16
C PHE A 39 -16.26 -20.22 -9.46
N SER A 40 -15.33 -21.00 -10.01
CA SER A 40 -14.83 -22.21 -9.35
C SER A 40 -14.22 -21.89 -7.99
N ALA A 41 -14.18 -22.88 -7.09
CA ALA A 41 -13.65 -22.71 -5.74
C ALA A 41 -12.20 -22.17 -5.74
N GLU A 42 -11.35 -22.66 -6.67
CA GLU A 42 -9.98 -22.18 -6.80
C GLU A 42 -9.92 -20.72 -7.25
N VAL A 43 -10.71 -20.33 -8.24
CA VAL A 43 -10.75 -18.94 -8.73
C VAL A 43 -11.24 -18.01 -7.63
N ASN A 44 -12.32 -18.36 -6.92
CA ASN A 44 -12.85 -17.56 -5.81
C ASN A 44 -11.79 -17.37 -4.71
N ALA A 45 -11.05 -18.43 -4.37
CA ALA A 45 -10.01 -18.38 -3.36
C ALA A 45 -8.86 -17.44 -3.77
N ARG A 46 -8.31 -17.60 -4.99
CA ARG A 46 -7.22 -16.77 -5.50
C ARG A 46 -7.64 -15.31 -5.66
N LEU A 47 -8.85 -15.08 -6.20
CA LEU A 47 -9.42 -13.74 -6.41
C LEU A 47 -9.63 -12.99 -5.08
N SER A 48 -10.10 -13.69 -4.04
CA SER A 48 -10.23 -13.11 -2.69
C SER A 48 -8.90 -12.85 -1.99
N MET A 49 -7.84 -13.59 -2.36
CA MET A 49 -6.48 -13.49 -1.82
C MET A 49 -5.55 -12.73 -2.79
N PHE A 50 -4.44 -13.37 -3.16
CA PHE A 50 -3.27 -12.81 -3.83
C PHE A 50 -3.44 -12.37 -5.26
N ALA A 51 -4.57 -12.68 -5.90
CA ALA A 51 -4.83 -12.15 -7.22
C ALA A 51 -5.39 -10.71 -7.15
N TRP A 52 -6.17 -10.36 -6.12
CA TRP A 52 -6.85 -9.06 -6.09
C TRP A 52 -7.34 -8.62 -4.70
N GLY A 53 -8.16 -9.44 -4.05
CA GLY A 53 -9.02 -9.02 -2.94
C GLY A 53 -8.26 -8.51 -1.72
N TRP A 54 -7.21 -9.22 -1.30
CA TRP A 54 -6.47 -8.81 -0.10
C TRP A 54 -5.68 -7.50 -0.29
N HIS A 55 -5.39 -7.11 -1.53
CA HIS A 55 -4.68 -5.89 -1.88
C HIS A 55 -5.65 -4.70 -1.78
N HIS A 56 -6.90 -4.91 -2.22
CA HIS A 56 -7.97 -3.93 -2.04
C HIS A 56 -8.29 -3.72 -0.57
N GLU A 57 -8.33 -4.80 0.22
CA GLU A 57 -8.54 -4.69 1.67
C GLU A 57 -7.42 -3.87 2.35
N ALA A 58 -6.15 -4.13 1.99
CA ALA A 58 -5.01 -3.36 2.51
C ALA A 58 -5.03 -1.89 2.06
N GLY A 59 -5.33 -1.62 0.78
CA GLY A 59 -5.44 -0.28 0.23
C GLY A 59 -6.57 0.52 0.89
N ILE A 60 -7.75 -0.09 1.08
CA ILE A 60 -8.87 0.52 1.81
C ILE A 60 -8.48 0.81 3.26
N HIS A 61 -7.79 -0.12 3.92
CA HIS A 61 -7.35 0.08 5.30
C HIS A 61 -6.37 1.27 5.39
N LEU A 62 -5.35 1.34 4.54
CA LEU A 62 -4.42 2.48 4.51
C LEU A 62 -5.13 3.80 4.21
N LEU A 63 -6.06 3.82 3.24
CA LEU A 63 -6.85 5.02 2.94
C LEU A 63 -7.70 5.48 4.13
N ARG A 64 -8.36 4.55 4.83
CA ARG A 64 -9.13 4.87 6.04
C ARG A 64 -8.25 5.38 7.17
N LEU A 65 -7.03 4.85 7.31
CA LEU A 65 -6.06 5.37 8.27
C LEU A 65 -5.66 6.82 7.92
N MET A 66 -5.42 7.12 6.64
CA MET A 66 -5.13 8.48 6.18
C MET A 66 -6.29 9.44 6.45
N LEU A 67 -7.51 9.03 6.10
CA LEU A 67 -8.74 9.81 6.30
C LEU A 67 -9.11 10.00 7.77
N SER A 68 -8.63 9.14 8.67
CA SER A 68 -8.90 9.28 10.11
C SER A 68 -8.18 10.46 10.77
N GLY A 69 -7.24 11.11 10.06
CA GLY A 69 -6.38 12.15 10.64
C GLY A 69 -5.25 11.61 11.52
N ALA A 70 -5.00 10.29 11.52
CA ALA A 70 -3.95 9.67 12.32
C ALA A 70 -2.56 10.29 12.08
N PHE A 71 -2.21 10.62 10.83
CA PHE A 71 -0.92 11.24 10.47
C PHE A 71 -0.82 12.73 10.82
N ASP A 72 -1.96 13.39 11.03
CA ASP A 72 -2.01 14.75 11.58
C ASP A 72 -1.81 14.72 13.09
N LYS A 73 -2.44 13.75 13.77
CA LYS A 73 -2.27 13.53 15.20
C LYS A 73 -0.86 13.02 15.57
N TYR A 74 -0.26 12.22 14.70
CA TYR A 74 1.02 11.53 14.94
C TYR A 74 2.03 11.84 13.82
N PRO A 75 2.76 12.96 13.89
CA PRO A 75 3.62 13.44 12.81
C PRO A 75 4.86 12.56 12.55
N HIS A 76 5.24 11.68 13.48
CA HIS A 76 6.34 10.72 13.30
C HIS A 76 5.85 9.32 12.91
N LEU A 77 4.53 9.09 12.81
CA LEU A 77 4.00 7.81 12.36
C LEU A 77 4.45 7.55 10.92
N GLN A 78 5.08 6.40 10.69
CA GLN A 78 5.47 5.93 9.35
C GLN A 78 4.80 4.58 9.10
N VAL A 79 4.38 4.34 7.86
CA VAL A 79 3.78 3.09 7.41
C VAL A 79 4.58 2.54 6.23
N ILE A 80 4.74 1.22 6.18
CA ILE A 80 5.24 0.52 4.99
C ILE A 80 4.05 -0.21 4.36
N SER A 81 3.86 -0.02 3.06
CA SER A 81 2.82 -0.66 2.25
C SER A 81 3.45 -1.50 1.14
N GLY A 82 3.08 -2.78 1.06
CA GLY A 82 3.59 -3.71 0.06
C GLY A 82 3.04 -3.46 -1.33
N HIS A 83 3.44 -4.31 -2.29
CA HIS A 83 2.83 -4.41 -3.63
C HIS A 83 2.60 -3.05 -4.31
N TRP A 84 3.64 -2.20 -4.26
CA TRP A 84 3.62 -0.84 -4.80
C TRP A 84 2.56 0.09 -4.18
N GLY A 85 2.28 -0.06 -2.89
CA GLY A 85 1.36 0.82 -2.16
C GLY A 85 -0.12 0.41 -2.25
N GLU A 86 -0.40 -0.86 -2.58
CA GLU A 86 -1.75 -1.45 -2.56
C GLU A 86 -2.78 -0.60 -3.33
N MET A 87 -2.43 -0.27 -4.59
CA MET A 87 -3.24 0.45 -5.59
C MET A 87 -3.45 1.95 -5.31
N LEU A 88 -3.22 2.41 -4.09
CA LEU A 88 -3.42 3.82 -3.72
C LEU A 88 -2.63 4.82 -4.58
N PRO A 89 -1.35 4.56 -4.95
CA PRO A 89 -0.61 5.46 -5.82
C PRO A 89 -1.32 5.84 -7.12
N PHE A 90 -2.10 4.92 -7.69
CA PHE A 90 -2.85 5.18 -8.92
C PHE A 90 -4.00 6.18 -8.72
N TRP A 91 -4.54 6.30 -7.51
CA TRP A 91 -5.73 7.08 -7.21
C TRP A 91 -5.46 8.41 -6.48
N LEU A 92 -4.23 8.69 -6.05
CA LEU A 92 -3.92 9.84 -5.17
C LEU A 92 -4.44 11.18 -5.71
N GLN A 93 -4.21 11.48 -6.99
CA GLN A 93 -4.72 12.73 -7.60
C GLN A 93 -6.25 12.79 -7.59
N ARG A 94 -6.92 11.70 -7.98
CA ARG A 94 -8.39 11.63 -7.96
C ARG A 94 -8.95 11.74 -6.54
N LEU A 95 -8.25 11.18 -5.55
CA LEU A 95 -8.62 11.26 -4.15
C LEU A 95 -8.53 12.70 -3.63
N ASP A 96 -7.47 13.43 -3.95
CA ASP A 96 -7.34 14.84 -3.56
C ASP A 96 -8.44 15.71 -4.19
N ASP A 97 -8.79 15.47 -5.46
CA ASP A 97 -9.86 16.20 -6.15
C ASP A 97 -11.25 15.87 -5.58
N SER A 98 -11.48 14.62 -5.19
CA SER A 98 -12.81 14.13 -4.76
C SER A 98 -13.05 14.24 -3.26
N LEU A 99 -11.97 14.35 -2.47
CA LEU A 99 -11.98 14.46 -1.01
C LEU A 99 -11.11 15.67 -0.60
N PRO A 100 -11.50 16.90 -0.98
CA PRO A 100 -10.71 18.10 -0.68
C PRO A 100 -10.63 18.34 0.84
N LEU A 101 -9.65 19.14 1.26
CA LEU A 101 -9.41 19.44 2.69
C LEU A 101 -10.64 20.00 3.39
N ALA A 102 -11.43 20.83 2.71
CA ALA A 102 -12.68 21.37 3.25
C ALA A 102 -13.72 20.28 3.58
N ALA A 103 -13.71 19.16 2.87
CA ALA A 103 -14.61 18.03 3.11
C ALA A 103 -14.04 17.05 4.15
N THR A 104 -12.72 16.84 4.16
CA THR A 104 -12.08 15.84 5.04
C THR A 104 -11.68 16.41 6.40
N GLY A 105 -11.47 17.72 6.51
CA GLY A 105 -10.93 18.37 7.71
C GLY A 105 -9.44 18.07 7.96
N LEU A 106 -8.74 17.43 7.03
CA LEU A 106 -7.31 17.12 7.15
C LEU A 106 -6.45 18.37 6.96
N SER A 107 -5.27 18.39 7.58
CA SER A 107 -4.31 19.50 7.47
C SER A 107 -3.56 19.51 6.13
N ARG A 108 -3.53 18.37 5.43
CA ARG A 108 -2.79 18.17 4.18
C ARG A 108 -3.49 17.15 3.30
N THR A 109 -3.19 17.18 2.00
CA THR A 109 -3.86 16.30 1.03
C THR A 109 -3.50 14.83 1.26
N LEU A 110 -4.28 13.92 0.69
CA LEU A 110 -4.00 12.48 0.77
C LEU A 110 -2.71 12.17 0.01
N THR A 111 -2.46 12.81 -1.13
CA THR A 111 -1.17 12.69 -1.84
C THR A 111 0.00 13.09 -0.94
N ARG A 112 -0.08 14.26 -0.28
CA ARG A 112 0.97 14.74 0.63
C ARG A 112 1.18 13.80 1.81
N THR A 113 0.09 13.32 2.42
CA THR A 113 0.15 12.34 3.51
C THR A 113 0.87 11.07 3.06
N PHE A 114 0.49 10.52 1.90
CA PHE A 114 1.10 9.32 1.35
C PHE A 114 2.60 9.52 1.09
N GLN A 115 3.00 10.60 0.42
CA GLN A 115 4.40 10.92 0.13
C GLN A 115 5.26 11.17 1.38
N GLN A 116 4.68 11.63 2.49
CA GLN A 116 5.40 11.97 3.72
C GLN A 116 5.47 10.83 4.74
N HIS A 117 4.47 9.96 4.75
CA HIS A 117 4.30 8.96 5.81
C HIS A 117 4.31 7.50 5.33
N VAL A 118 4.31 7.26 4.02
CA VAL A 118 4.25 5.91 3.45
C VAL A 118 5.53 5.59 2.68
N TYR A 119 6.17 4.50 3.06
CA TYR A 119 7.14 3.79 2.23
C TYR A 119 6.42 2.69 1.45
N VAL A 120 6.87 2.42 0.23
CA VAL A 120 6.32 1.35 -0.61
C VAL A 120 7.37 0.29 -0.94
N THR A 121 6.94 -0.95 -1.10
CA THR A 121 7.81 -2.06 -1.49
C THR A 121 7.22 -2.85 -2.66
N PRO A 122 8.04 -3.46 -3.54
CA PRO A 122 7.54 -4.19 -4.70
C PRO A 122 6.95 -5.56 -4.36
N SER A 123 7.35 -6.18 -3.24
CA SER A 123 6.87 -7.50 -2.79
C SER A 123 6.90 -8.55 -3.91
N GLY A 124 8.02 -8.63 -4.64
CA GLY A 124 8.18 -9.57 -5.74
C GLY A 124 7.57 -9.14 -7.09
N MET A 125 6.81 -8.05 -7.15
CA MET A 125 6.26 -7.45 -8.39
C MET A 125 7.30 -6.58 -9.11
N LEU A 126 8.39 -7.20 -9.56
CA LEU A 126 9.59 -6.51 -10.05
C LEU A 126 9.53 -6.18 -11.55
N THR A 127 8.54 -5.39 -11.97
CA THR A 127 8.48 -4.89 -13.35
C THR A 127 8.86 -3.40 -13.44
N LEU A 128 9.59 -3.05 -14.50
CA LEU A 128 10.06 -1.68 -14.72
C LEU A 128 8.94 -0.63 -14.82
N PRO A 129 7.76 -0.91 -15.44
CA PRO A 129 6.67 0.06 -15.49
C PRO A 129 6.16 0.49 -14.11
N HIS A 130 5.94 -0.47 -13.18
CA HIS A 130 5.50 -0.13 -11.83
C HIS A 130 6.56 0.71 -11.11
N PHE A 131 7.83 0.31 -11.19
CA PHE A 131 8.91 1.08 -10.60
C PHE A 131 8.97 2.51 -11.14
N LYS A 132 8.92 2.71 -12.46
CA LYS A 132 8.98 4.05 -13.08
C LYS A 132 7.83 4.94 -12.60
N PHE A 133 6.62 4.39 -12.56
CA PHE A 133 5.44 5.13 -12.08
C PHE A 133 5.59 5.56 -10.62
N ILE A 134 5.94 4.62 -9.74
CA ILE A 134 6.09 4.90 -8.31
C ILE A 134 7.27 5.82 -8.03
N TYR A 135 8.40 5.62 -8.72
CA TYR A 135 9.57 6.49 -8.63
C TYR A 135 9.22 7.93 -9.00
N ALA A 136 8.50 8.15 -10.10
CA ALA A 136 8.08 9.49 -10.51
C ALA A 136 7.14 10.15 -9.50
N LEU A 137 6.29 9.36 -8.83
CA LEU A 137 5.33 9.86 -7.86
C LEU A 137 5.92 10.15 -6.47
N MET A 138 6.86 9.32 -6.02
CA MET A 138 7.30 9.26 -4.61
C MET A 138 8.77 9.61 -4.39
N GLY A 139 9.61 9.46 -5.42
CA GLY A 139 11.07 9.52 -5.30
C GLY A 139 11.68 8.24 -4.70
N ALA A 140 12.99 8.08 -4.86
CA ALA A 140 13.74 6.89 -4.40
C ALA A 140 13.66 6.69 -2.87
N GLU A 141 13.69 7.78 -2.10
CA GLU A 141 13.72 7.77 -0.63
C GLU A 141 12.49 7.09 0.01
N ARG A 142 11.42 6.89 -0.77
CA ARG A 142 10.18 6.26 -0.31
C ARG A 142 9.99 4.83 -0.83
N ILE A 143 10.99 4.26 -1.50
CA ILE A 143 10.93 2.91 -2.08
C ILE A 143 11.93 2.00 -1.37
N LEU A 144 11.43 0.91 -0.77
CA LEU A 144 12.26 -0.14 -0.17
C LEU A 144 12.19 -1.40 -1.04
N PHE A 145 13.30 -2.15 -1.11
CA PHE A 145 13.30 -3.43 -1.81
C PHE A 145 12.67 -4.54 -0.95
N SER A 146 11.90 -5.43 -1.59
CA SER A 146 11.34 -6.63 -0.96
C SER A 146 11.03 -7.69 -2.01
N VAL A 147 10.95 -8.95 -1.60
CA VAL A 147 10.70 -10.09 -2.51
C VAL A 147 9.40 -10.81 -2.19
N ASP A 148 8.92 -10.77 -0.94
CA ASP A 148 7.80 -11.59 -0.46
C ASP A 148 8.12 -13.10 -0.37
N TYR A 149 9.30 -13.41 0.18
CA TYR A 149 9.70 -14.79 0.48
C TYR A 149 8.88 -15.34 1.67
N PRO A 150 8.41 -16.60 1.64
CA PRO A 150 8.69 -17.65 0.65
C PRO A 150 7.69 -17.75 -0.51
N TYR A 151 6.67 -16.89 -0.56
CA TYR A 151 5.63 -16.94 -1.60
C TYR A 151 6.18 -16.62 -2.99
N GLN A 152 7.16 -15.73 -3.07
CA GLN A 152 7.95 -15.44 -4.25
C GLN A 152 9.43 -15.75 -4.00
N THR A 153 10.14 -16.18 -5.04
CA THR A 153 11.56 -16.55 -4.93
C THR A 153 12.48 -15.56 -5.67
N PRO A 154 13.66 -15.24 -5.10
CA PRO A 154 14.64 -14.34 -5.73
C PRO A 154 15.04 -14.74 -7.15
N GLY A 155 14.99 -16.04 -7.48
CA GLY A 155 15.32 -16.56 -8.81
C GLY A 155 14.43 -16.03 -9.94
N ARG A 156 13.13 -15.81 -9.68
CA ARG A 156 12.19 -15.15 -10.62
C ARG A 156 12.34 -13.62 -10.62
N CYS A 157 13.04 -13.06 -9.63
CA CYS A 157 13.12 -11.64 -9.31
C CYS A 157 14.39 -10.93 -9.83
N LYS A 158 15.14 -11.52 -10.76
CA LYS A 158 16.49 -11.03 -11.17
C LYS A 158 16.54 -9.80 -12.10
N ASN A 159 15.44 -9.12 -12.39
CA ASN A 159 15.36 -8.28 -13.59
C ASN A 159 15.25 -6.76 -13.40
N LEU A 160 14.93 -6.23 -12.22
CA LEU A 160 14.69 -4.79 -12.10
C LEU A 160 15.99 -3.95 -12.13
N TYR A 161 16.96 -4.25 -11.27
CA TYR A 161 18.22 -3.48 -11.15
C TYR A 161 19.22 -3.76 -12.29
N ARG A 162 19.14 -4.93 -12.93
CA ARG A 162 20.03 -5.29 -14.06
C ARG A 162 19.59 -4.66 -15.39
N GLN A 163 18.30 -4.36 -15.55
CA GLN A 163 17.77 -3.76 -16.77
C GLN A 163 17.92 -2.24 -16.81
N SER A 164 17.79 -1.55 -15.66
CA SER A 164 18.01 -0.09 -15.59
C SER A 164 19.46 0.29 -15.93
N ALA A 165 20.44 -0.50 -15.46
CA ALA A 165 21.86 -0.29 -15.75
C ALA A 165 22.23 -0.50 -17.24
N ARG A 166 21.38 -1.16 -18.03
CA ARG A 166 21.62 -1.39 -19.48
C ARG A 166 20.94 -0.36 -20.38
N GLN A 167 20.00 0.44 -19.86
CA GLN A 167 19.32 1.49 -20.64
C GLN A 167 19.96 2.88 -20.47
N GLN A 168 21.03 2.98 -19.67
CA GLN A 168 21.80 4.22 -19.46
C GLN A 168 23.22 4.14 -20.05
N GLY A 169 23.48 3.18 -20.95
CA GLY A 169 24.74 3.02 -21.67
C GLY A 169 24.55 3.24 -23.16
#